data_AF-A0A925SQ37-F1
#
_entry.id   AF-A0A925SQ37-F1
#
_cell.length_a   1.000
_cell.length_b   1.000
_cell.length_c   1.000
_cell.angle_alpha   90.00
_cell.angle_beta   90.00
_cell.angle_gamma   90.00
#
_symmetry.space_group_name_H-M   'P 1'
#
loop_
_entity.id
_entity.type
_entity.pdbx_description
1 polymer ?
#
loop_
_entity_poly.entity_id
_entity_poly.type
_entity_poly.pdbx_seq_one_letter_code
_entity_poly.pdbx_strand_id
1 'polypeptide(L)' 'MVENKCENERLSKQINRLSGREKWVLEMRFGMPDGDRKTQRDIAKLLGISRSYVSRIEKNSIGKLGDHLPAEDSQ' A
#
# COMPACT_ATOMS: atom_id res chain seq x y z
N MET A 1 4.27 -26.92 -0.37
CA MET A 1 4.67 -25.86 0.60
C MET A 1 5.95 -25.17 0.13
N VAL A 2 5.92 -24.50 -1.03
CA VAL A 2 7.04 -23.67 -1.54
C VAL A 2 6.52 -22.31 -2.04
N GLU A 3 5.21 -22.07 -2.07
CA GLU A 3 4.64 -20.79 -2.51
C GLU A 3 4.88 -19.66 -1.50
N ASN A 4 4.70 -19.91 -0.20
CA ASN A 4 4.77 -18.89 0.85
C ASN A 4 6.14 -18.18 1.03
N LYS A 5 7.26 -18.81 0.67
CA LYS A 5 8.59 -18.17 0.82
C LYS A 5 8.90 -17.23 -0.35
N CYS A 6 8.61 -17.66 -1.57
CA CYS A 6 8.87 -16.87 -2.77
C CYS A 6 7.96 -15.63 -2.82
N GLU A 7 6.69 -15.79 -2.44
CA GLU A 7 5.73 -14.68 -2.38
C GLU A 7 6.11 -13.64 -1.34
N ASN A 8 6.54 -14.06 -0.15
CA ASN A 8 7.00 -13.14 0.90
C ASN A 8 8.26 -12.37 0.49
N GLU A 9 9.23 -13.02 -0.15
CA GLU A 9 10.43 -12.34 -0.66
C GLU A 9 10.09 -11.34 -1.76
N ARG A 10 9.12 -11.66 -2.61
CA ARG A 10 8.65 -10.80 -3.69
C ARG A 10 7.88 -9.59 -3.16
N LEU A 11 6.96 -9.80 -2.22
CA LEU A 11 6.25 -8.72 -1.52
C LEU A 11 7.23 -7.82 -0.78
N SER A 12 8.18 -8.39 -0.06
CA SER A 12 9.24 -7.64 0.64
C SER A 12 10.09 -6.80 -0.33
N LYS A 13 10.48 -7.35 -1.49
CA LYS A 13 11.19 -6.58 -2.54
C LYS A 13 10.35 -5.44 -3.12
N GLN A 14 9.05 -5.65 -3.32
CA GLN A 14 8.15 -4.61 -3.85
C GLN A 14 7.88 -3.51 -2.80
N ILE A 15 7.70 -3.88 -1.54
CA ILE A 15 7.59 -2.92 -0.42
C ILE A 15 8.89 -2.13 -0.26
N ASN A 16 10.07 -2.74 -0.46
CA ASN A 16 11.36 -2.04 -0.46
C ASN A 16 11.52 -1.04 -1.62
N ARG A 17 10.71 -1.12 -2.69
CA ARG A 17 10.66 -0.13 -3.78
C ARG A 17 9.75 1.05 -3.48
N LEU A 18 9.00 0.99 -2.37
CA LEU A 18 8.20 2.10 -1.89
C LEU A 18 9.08 3.03 -1.08
N SER A 19 8.96 4.32 -1.33
CA SER A 19 9.49 5.35 -0.46
C SER A 19 8.84 5.26 0.93
N GLY A 20 9.52 5.75 1.97
CA GLY A 20 8.97 5.72 3.34
C GLY A 20 7.58 6.35 3.44
N ARG A 21 7.29 7.36 2.60
CA ARG A 21 5.97 7.99 2.51
C ARG A 21 4.91 7.10 1.85
N GLU A 22 5.27 6.39 0.78
CA GLU A 22 4.38 5.41 0.13
C GLU A 22 4.05 4.26 1.08
N LYS A 23 5.07 3.72 1.77
CA LYS A 23 4.91 2.66 2.77
C LYS A 23 3.98 3.09 3.90
N TRP A 24 4.22 4.28 4.47
CA TRP A 24 3.38 4.83 5.53
C TRP A 24 1.93 5.03 5.07
N VAL A 25 1.70 5.56 3.87
CA VAL A 25 0.33 5.69 3.34
C VAL A 25 -0.36 4.33 3.22
N LEU A 26 0.33 3.29 2.74
CA LEU A 26 -0.26 1.95 2.69
C LEU A 26 -0.49 1.35 4.08
N GLU A 27 0.48 1.47 4.98
CA GLU A 27 0.35 1.02 6.38
C GLU A 27 -0.89 1.62 7.04
N MET A 28 -1.11 2.93 6.86
CA MET A 28 -2.28 3.62 7.38
C MET A 28 -3.58 3.24 6.64
N ARG A 29 -3.54 2.96 5.33
CA ARG A 29 -4.73 2.54 4.56
C ARG A 29 -5.18 1.13 4.90
N PHE A 30 -4.23 0.20 5.05
CA PHE A 30 -4.50 -1.22 5.31
C PHE A 30 -4.53 -1.56 6.81
N GLY A 31 -4.11 -0.64 7.68
CA GLY A 31 -4.05 -0.84 9.12
C GLY A 31 -2.96 -1.82 9.49
N MET A 32 -1.75 -1.64 8.96
CA MET A 32 -0.59 -2.48 9.28
C MET A 32 0.49 -1.64 9.97
N PRO A 33 1.15 -2.15 11.03
CA PRO A 33 0.88 -3.40 11.75
C PRO A 33 -0.25 -3.31 12.79
N ASP A 34 -0.67 -2.10 13.17
CA ASP A 34 -1.48 -1.86 14.38
C ASP A 34 -3.01 -2.02 14.18
N GLY A 35 -3.47 -2.42 12.99
CA GLY A 35 -4.90 -2.59 12.69
C GLY A 35 -5.67 -1.30 12.38
N ASP A 36 -5.04 -0.14 12.60
CA ASP A 36 -5.75 1.15 12.64
C ASP A 36 -5.88 1.79 11.25
N ARG A 37 -6.95 1.44 10.53
CA ARG A 37 -7.22 1.88 9.15
C ARG A 37 -7.70 3.33 9.10
N LYS A 38 -7.09 4.13 8.22
CA LYS A 38 -7.47 5.52 7.97
C LYS A 38 -7.92 5.74 6.54
N THR A 39 -8.86 6.65 6.35
CA THR A 39 -9.32 6.99 5.00
C THR A 39 -8.28 7.84 4.27
N GLN A 40 -8.36 7.91 2.94
CA GLN A 40 -7.52 8.84 2.15
C GLN A 40 -7.65 10.29 2.63
N ARG A 41 -8.84 10.71 3.11
CA ARG A 41 -9.07 12.07 3.62
C ARG A 41 -8.36 12.30 4.95
N ASP A 42 -8.35 11.29 5.83
CA ASP A 42 -7.67 11.41 7.12
C ASP A 42 -6.16 11.42 6.94
N ILE A 43 -5.65 10.54 6.06
CA ILE A 43 -4.23 10.51 5.67
C ILE A 43 -3.82 11.83 5.01
N ALA A 44 -4.69 12.40 4.16
CA ALA A 44 -4.44 13.70 3.53
C ALA A 44 -4.33 14.83 4.56
N LYS A 45 -5.21 14.84 5.56
CA LYS A 45 -5.15 15.79 6.68
C LYS A 45 -3.86 15.60 7.50
N LEU A 46 -3.51 14.36 7.84
CA LEU A 46 -2.30 14.05 8.61
C LEU A 46 -1.01 14.47 7.89
N LEU A 47 -0.98 14.30 6.57
CA LEU A 47 0.18 14.62 5.74
C LEU A 47 0.18 16.06 5.20
N GLY A 48 -0.85 16.86 5.49
CA GLY A 48 -0.99 18.24 5.00
C GLY A 48 -1.04 18.34 3.47
N ILE A 49 -1.58 17.33 2.80
CA ILE A 49 -1.66 17.26 1.32
C ILE A 49 -3.10 17.08 0.87
N SER A 50 -3.34 17.19 -0.44
CA SER A 50 -4.66 16.91 -1.00
C SER A 50 -4.98 15.41 -0.98
N ARG A 51 -6.27 15.07 -0.82
CA ARG A 51 -6.77 13.70 -0.97
C ARG A 51 -6.33 13.08 -2.31
N SER A 52 -6.35 13.86 -3.39
CA SER A 52 -5.93 13.41 -4.72
C SER A 52 -4.45 13.03 -4.76
N TYR A 53 -3.59 13.68 -3.97
CA TYR A 53 -2.18 13.28 -3.84
C TYR A 53 -2.05 11.92 -3.15
N VAL A 54 -2.81 11.69 -2.07
CA VAL A 54 -2.87 10.38 -1.39
C VAL A 54 -3.37 9.29 -2.34
N SER A 55 -4.41 9.57 -3.13
CA SER A 55 -4.92 8.62 -4.12
C SER A 55 -3.89 8.26 -5.18
N ARG A 56 -3.06 9.22 -5.63
CA ARG A 56 -1.95 8.93 -6.56
C ARG A 56 -0.88 8.06 -5.92
N ILE A 57 -0.51 8.33 -4.67
CA ILE A 57 0.41 7.49 -3.90
C ILE A 57 -0.12 6.07 -3.82
N GLU A 58 -1.39 5.90 -3.44
CA GLU A 58 -2.04 4.58 -3.32
C GLU A 58 -2.03 3.85 -4.67
N LYS A 59 -2.42 4.51 -5.77
CA LYS A 59 -2.38 3.91 -7.11
C LYS A 59 -0.96 3.55 -7.56
N ASN A 60 0.03 4.40 -7.33
CA ASN A 60 1.42 4.11 -7.68
C ASN A 60 1.97 2.95 -6.84
N SER A 61 1.65 2.92 -5.56
CA SER A 61 2.13 1.87 -4.65
C SER A 61 1.45 0.54 -4.95
N ILE A 62 0.14 0.54 -5.21
CA ILE A 62 -0.61 -0.62 -5.69
C ILE A 62 -0.10 -1.05 -7.06
N GLY A 63 0.20 -0.14 -8.00
CA GLY A 63 0.79 -0.50 -9.29
C GLY A 63 2.16 -1.18 -9.14
N LYS A 64 2.99 -0.70 -8.20
CA LYS A 64 4.28 -1.32 -7.86
C LYS A 64 4.15 -2.70 -7.19
N LEU A 65 3.02 -2.98 -6.54
CA LEU A 65 2.70 -4.27 -5.89
C LEU A 65 1.91 -5.21 -6.82
N GLY A 66 1.13 -4.62 -7.71
CA GLY A 66 0.05 -5.19 -8.51
C GLY A 66 0.46 -5.62 -9.89
N ASP A 67 1.71 -5.40 -10.29
CA ASP A 67 2.23 -5.99 -11.52
C ASP A 67 2.02 -7.52 -11.52
N HIS A 68 1.87 -8.18 -10.36
CA HIS A 68 1.43 -9.59 -10.23
C HIS A 68 0.49 -9.86 -9.02
N LEU A 69 -0.38 -8.93 -8.62
CA LEU A 69 -1.48 -9.29 -7.71
C LEU A 69 -2.70 -9.56 -8.60
N PRO A 70 -3.34 -10.75 -8.58
CA PRO A 70 -4.59 -10.93 -9.29
C PRO A 70 -5.54 -9.84 -8.79
N ALA A 71 -6.09 -9.08 -9.72
CA ALA A 71 -7.16 -8.14 -9.44
C ALA A 71 -8.32 -8.95 -8.85
N GLU A 72 -8.37 -9.06 -7.52
CA GLU A 72 -9.61 -9.40 -6.85
C GLU A 72 -10.47 -8.15 -6.90
N ASP A 73 -11.07 -7.91 -8.07
CA ASP A 73 -12.37 -7.27 -8.20
C ASP A 73 -13.38 -8.14 -7.45
N SER A 74 -13.36 -8.06 -6.12
CA SER A 74 -14.45 -8.54 -5.28
C SER A 74 -15.39 -7.39 -5.00
N GLN A 75 -16.42 -7.36 -5.87
CA GLN A 75 -17.77 -6.82 -5.71
C GLN A 75 -18.07 -5.37 -6.11
#